data_AF-A0AAD6P523-F1
#
_entry.id   AF-A0AAD6P523-F1
#
_cell.length_a   1.000
_cell.length_b   1.000
_cell.length_c   1.000
_cell.angle_alpha   90.00
_cell.angle_beta   90.00
_cell.angle_gamma   90.00
#
_symmetry.space_group_name_H-M   'P 1'
#
loop_
_entity.id
_entity.type
_entity.pdbx_description
1 polymer ?
#
loop_
_entity_poly.entity_id
_entity_poly.type
_entity_poly.pdbx_seq_one_letter_code
_entity_poly.pdbx_strand_id
1 'polypeptide(L)'
;MQGVVGVKSYLSETGQRFQDFSSRFRKRFRRENSEEENNEPGIYAVQAYDAIWTIARSFKGSKRRNQELLESILQTDFDQGLSGKVQFNNHKVAPTQIFQIINVVGKSYRELGFWSSELGFSETIGKNATHSSLMNDLEQVLWPGGPKYTPRGWTEAKRLKPLLVGVPAKSGYREFVKVEYNQSRNSTSFDGLAIQLFKDTVRSLPFYLPYEFVPFNDISYDNLVDQIGKVRSTCPFIKNFAPLTS
;
A
#
# COMPACT_ATOMS: atom_id res chain seq x y z
N MET A 1 3.18 -1.86 -11.03
CA MET A 1 3.97 -1.94 -9.77
C MET A 1 3.91 -3.36 -9.24
N GLN A 2 4.91 -3.84 -8.50
CA GLN A 2 4.88 -5.18 -7.89
C GLN A 2 5.55 -5.12 -6.50
N GLY A 3 4.97 -5.80 -5.51
CA GLY A 3 5.46 -5.85 -4.12
C GLY A 3 4.87 -4.80 -3.18
N VAL A 4 3.77 -4.17 -3.57
CA VAL A 4 3.03 -3.27 -2.68
C VAL A 4 1.94 -4.08 -2.00
N VAL A 5 1.95 -4.11 -0.67
CA VAL A 5 0.88 -4.67 0.14
C VAL A 5 -0.09 -3.53 0.49
N GLY A 6 -1.37 -3.76 0.19
CA GLY A 6 -2.45 -2.84 0.49
C GLY A 6 -3.48 -3.47 1.41
N VAL A 7 -4.30 -2.62 2.00
CA VAL A 7 -5.45 -3.02 2.82
C VAL A 7 -6.67 -2.29 2.27
N LYS A 8 -7.78 -3.02 2.06
CA LYS A 8 -9.07 -2.44 1.68
C LYS A 8 -10.18 -3.01 2.54
N SER A 9 -11.25 -2.25 2.74
CA SER A 9 -12.45 -2.77 3.42
C SER A 9 -13.02 -3.96 2.65
N TYR A 10 -13.36 -5.03 3.34
CA TYR A 10 -14.02 -6.17 2.73
C TYR A 10 -15.47 -5.81 2.38
N LEU A 11 -15.89 -6.26 1.21
CA LEU A 11 -17.24 -6.11 0.70
C LEU A 11 -17.62 -7.41 0.01
N SER A 12 -18.73 -8.03 0.43
CA SER A 12 -19.21 -9.25 -0.22
C SER A 12 -19.95 -8.89 -1.50
N GLU A 13 -19.28 -9.04 -2.64
CA GLU A 13 -19.84 -8.69 -3.94
C GLU A 13 -20.69 -9.81 -4.56
N THR A 14 -20.68 -11.01 -3.98
CA THR A 14 -21.32 -12.20 -4.58
C THR A 14 -22.84 -12.26 -4.37
N GLY A 15 -23.38 -11.48 -3.42
CA GLY A 15 -24.81 -11.50 -3.10
C GLY A 15 -25.67 -10.87 -4.19
N GLN A 16 -26.82 -11.48 -4.50
CA GLN A 16 -27.79 -10.97 -5.50
C GLN A 16 -28.16 -9.50 -5.27
N ARG A 17 -28.39 -9.09 -4.02
CA ARG A 17 -28.70 -7.70 -3.68
C ARG A 17 -27.59 -6.73 -4.05
N PHE A 18 -26.34 -7.12 -3.83
CA PHE A 18 -25.19 -6.31 -4.20
C PHE A 18 -25.11 -6.19 -5.72
N GLN A 19 -25.30 -7.29 -6.45
CA GLN A 19 -25.31 -7.29 -7.92
C GLN A 19 -26.41 -6.39 -8.48
N ASP A 20 -27.64 -6.46 -7.93
CA ASP A 20 -28.76 -5.60 -8.31
C ASP A 20 -28.49 -4.11 -8.00
N PHE A 21 -27.87 -3.82 -6.84
CA PHE A 21 -27.45 -2.46 -6.48
C PHE A 21 -26.35 -1.96 -7.42
N SER A 22 -25.29 -2.73 -7.62
CA SER A 22 -24.14 -2.38 -8.44
C SER A 22 -24.55 -2.12 -9.88
N SER A 23 -25.41 -2.97 -10.46
CA SER A 23 -25.94 -2.77 -11.81
C SER A 23 -26.69 -1.43 -11.96
N ARG A 24 -27.56 -1.10 -10.98
CA ARG A 24 -28.30 0.17 -10.98
C ARG A 24 -27.37 1.37 -10.75
N PHE A 25 -26.43 1.24 -9.81
CA PHE A 25 -25.45 2.28 -9.48
C PHE A 25 -24.60 2.61 -10.71
N ARG A 26 -23.97 1.60 -11.33
CA ARG A 26 -23.13 1.76 -12.53
C ARG A 26 -23.87 2.41 -13.69
N LYS A 27 -25.15 2.06 -13.90
CA LYS A 27 -25.96 2.67 -14.96
C LYS A 27 -26.21 4.16 -14.70
N ARG A 28 -26.50 4.53 -13.46
CA ARG A 28 -26.77 5.93 -13.09
C ARG A 28 -25.50 6.77 -13.02
N PHE A 29 -24.46 6.23 -12.37
CA PHE A 29 -23.18 6.93 -12.16
C PHE A 29 -22.52 7.32 -13.48
N ARG A 30 -22.48 6.42 -14.47
CA ARG A 30 -21.95 6.71 -15.81
C ARG A 30 -22.68 7.84 -16.53
N ARG A 31 -23.99 7.95 -16.33
CA ARG A 31 -24.80 9.01 -16.97
C ARG A 31 -24.52 10.38 -16.36
N GLU A 32 -24.27 10.40 -15.05
CA GLU A 32 -24.07 11.64 -14.28
C GLU A 32 -22.58 12.06 -14.22
N ASN A 33 -21.66 11.13 -14.48
CA ASN A 33 -20.20 11.33 -14.43
C ASN A 33 -19.54 10.67 -15.66
N SER A 34 -19.68 11.29 -16.85
CA SER A 34 -19.19 10.74 -18.11
C SER A 34 -17.66 10.61 -18.20
N GLU A 35 -16.93 11.46 -17.47
CA GLU A 35 -15.46 11.52 -17.50
C GLU A 35 -14.80 10.48 -16.58
N GLU A 36 -15.57 9.85 -15.69
CA GLU A 36 -15.05 8.88 -14.73
C GLU A 36 -14.98 7.48 -15.33
N GLU A 37 -13.76 6.95 -15.50
CA GLU A 37 -13.54 5.59 -16.03
C GLU A 37 -14.03 4.51 -15.06
N ASN A 38 -13.87 4.73 -13.75
CA ASN A 38 -14.33 3.79 -12.72
C ASN A 38 -15.75 4.12 -12.27
N ASN A 39 -16.67 3.21 -12.54
CA ASN A 39 -18.09 3.33 -12.16
C ASN A 39 -18.52 2.30 -11.11
N GLU A 40 -17.59 1.51 -10.59
CA GLU A 40 -17.90 0.49 -9.58
C GLU A 40 -18.16 1.15 -8.22
N PRO A 41 -19.22 0.74 -7.50
CA PRO A 41 -19.52 1.32 -6.20
C PRO A 41 -18.44 0.94 -5.17
N GLY A 42 -17.75 1.93 -4.63
CA GLY A 42 -16.86 1.73 -3.48
C GLY A 42 -17.63 1.52 -2.17
N ILE A 43 -16.90 1.14 -1.10
CA ILE A 43 -17.48 0.86 0.23
C ILE A 43 -18.37 2.01 0.75
N TYR A 44 -18.02 3.27 0.50
CA TYR A 44 -18.82 4.40 0.95
C TYR A 44 -20.17 4.51 0.24
N ALA A 45 -20.24 4.18 -1.05
CA ALA A 45 -21.51 4.16 -1.78
C ALA A 45 -22.43 3.07 -1.22
N VAL A 46 -21.86 1.92 -0.88
CA VAL A 46 -22.55 0.80 -0.23
C VAL A 46 -23.04 1.19 1.16
N GLN A 47 -22.19 1.79 1.99
CA GLN A 47 -22.56 2.25 3.33
C GLN A 47 -23.62 3.35 3.30
N ALA A 48 -23.56 4.27 2.34
CA ALA A 48 -24.59 5.29 2.16
C ALA A 48 -25.94 4.67 1.77
N TYR A 49 -25.94 3.64 0.91
CA TYR A 49 -27.14 2.89 0.57
C TYR A 49 -27.75 2.21 1.80
N ASP A 50 -26.93 1.51 2.60
CA ASP A 50 -27.38 0.86 3.84
C ASP A 50 -27.87 1.87 4.88
N ALA A 51 -27.26 3.05 4.98
CA ALA A 51 -27.70 4.13 5.88
C ALA A 51 -29.10 4.65 5.52
N ILE A 52 -29.34 4.92 4.23
CA ILE A 52 -30.67 5.32 3.74
C ILE A 52 -31.68 4.20 4.00
N TRP A 53 -31.27 2.94 3.84
CA TRP A 53 -32.15 1.79 4.08
C TRP A 53 -32.49 1.59 5.55
N THR A 54 -31.56 1.87 6.44
CA THR A 54 -31.79 1.93 7.88
C THR A 54 -32.85 2.98 8.22
N ILE A 55 -32.71 4.20 7.70
CA ILE A 55 -33.67 5.28 7.90
C ILE A 55 -35.05 4.92 7.34
N ALA A 56 -35.12 4.36 6.14
CA ALA A 56 -36.40 3.95 5.54
C ALA A 56 -37.09 2.85 6.36
N ARG A 57 -36.33 1.94 6.98
CA ARG A 57 -36.87 0.89 7.86
C ARG A 57 -37.36 1.44 9.19
N SER A 58 -36.67 2.41 9.78
CA SER A 58 -37.08 3.01 11.06
C SER A 58 -38.44 3.71 10.97
N PHE A 59 -38.78 4.27 9.80
CA PHE A 59 -40.12 4.83 9.55
C PHE A 59 -41.24 3.79 9.47
N LYS A 60 -40.95 2.54 9.12
CA LYS A 60 -41.97 1.47 9.08
C LYS A 60 -42.34 0.97 10.47
N GLY A 61 -41.44 1.12 11.45
CA GLY A 61 -41.64 0.70 12.84
C GLY A 61 -42.24 1.78 13.75
N SER A 62 -42.04 3.07 13.45
CA SER A 62 -42.45 4.17 14.33
C SER A 62 -43.88 4.66 14.05
N LYS A 63 -44.76 4.54 15.05
CA LYS A 63 -46.06 5.21 15.05
C LYS A 63 -45.89 6.66 15.51
N ARG A 64 -45.47 7.53 14.58
CA ARG A 64 -45.61 8.99 14.61
C ARG A 64 -45.20 9.68 15.93
N ARG A 65 -43.90 9.94 16.15
CA ARG A 65 -43.36 11.13 16.87
C ARG A 65 -41.85 11.28 16.64
N ASN A 66 -41.37 12.50 16.43
CA ASN A 66 -39.95 12.78 16.11
C ASN A 66 -38.96 12.40 17.21
N GLN A 67 -39.38 12.36 18.48
CA GLN A 67 -38.57 11.88 19.60
C GLN A 67 -38.35 10.36 19.60
N GLU A 68 -39.09 9.60 18.80
CA GLU A 68 -38.95 8.14 18.68
C GLU A 68 -38.05 7.75 17.49
N LEU A 69 -37.67 8.68 16.61
CA LEU A 69 -36.96 8.35 15.36
C LEU A 69 -35.52 7.89 15.60
N LEU A 70 -34.76 8.60 16.44
CA LEU A 70 -33.39 8.20 16.76
C LEU A 70 -33.38 6.83 17.42
N GLU A 71 -34.26 6.61 18.40
CA GLU A 71 -34.45 5.30 19.05
C GLU A 71 -34.81 4.23 18.02
N SER A 72 -35.72 4.53 17.10
CA SER A 72 -36.11 3.58 16.03
C SER A 72 -34.95 3.25 15.08
N ILE A 73 -34.07 4.22 14.79
CA ILE A 73 -32.87 4.01 13.98
C ILE A 73 -31.88 3.13 14.76
N LEU A 74 -31.64 3.44 16.03
CA LEU A 74 -30.70 2.68 16.88
C LEU A 74 -31.20 1.25 17.16
N GLN A 75 -32.52 1.03 17.16
CA GLN A 75 -33.14 -0.29 17.28
C GLN A 75 -33.20 -1.06 15.95
N THR A 76 -32.78 -0.45 14.83
CA THR A 76 -32.77 -1.13 13.54
C THR A 76 -31.65 -2.19 13.52
N ASP A 77 -32.06 -3.44 13.29
CA ASP A 77 -31.17 -4.58 13.08
C ASP A 77 -31.60 -5.31 11.80
N PHE A 78 -30.67 -5.51 10.85
CA PHE A 78 -30.88 -6.41 9.72
C PHE A 78 -29.58 -7.02 9.20
N ASP A 79 -29.61 -8.33 8.96
CA ASP A 79 -28.46 -9.11 8.45
C ASP A 79 -28.16 -8.88 6.96
N GLN A 80 -29.11 -8.32 6.21
CA GLN A 80 -29.06 -8.24 4.75
C GLN A 80 -28.64 -6.86 4.20
N GLY A 81 -27.76 -6.14 4.93
CA GLY A 81 -27.11 -4.95 4.40
C GLY A 81 -26.09 -5.32 3.32
N LEU A 82 -25.85 -4.41 2.39
CA LEU A 82 -24.89 -4.63 1.32
C LEU A 82 -23.44 -4.62 1.84
N SER A 83 -23.18 -3.88 2.92
CA SER A 83 -21.89 -3.82 3.63
C SER A 83 -21.77 -4.83 4.77
N GLY A 84 -22.77 -5.69 4.95
CA GLY A 84 -22.84 -6.67 6.04
C GLY A 84 -24.04 -6.45 6.96
N LYS A 85 -24.01 -7.07 8.14
CA LYS A 85 -25.06 -6.90 9.16
C LYS A 85 -25.04 -5.45 9.67
N VAL A 86 -26.19 -4.79 9.61
CA VAL A 86 -26.36 -3.44 10.16
C VAL A 86 -27.00 -3.54 11.53
N GLN A 87 -26.27 -3.13 12.56
CA GLN A 87 -26.70 -3.10 13.95
C GLN A 87 -26.03 -1.92 14.65
N PHE A 88 -26.68 -1.31 15.65
CA PHE A 88 -26.08 -0.24 16.46
C PHE A 88 -25.81 -0.72 17.89
N ASN A 89 -24.56 -0.59 18.34
CA ASN A 89 -24.13 -0.85 19.72
C ASN A 89 -23.58 0.46 20.30
N ASN A 90 -24.10 0.91 21.46
CA ASN A 90 -23.69 2.16 22.10
C ASN A 90 -23.69 3.38 21.16
N HIS A 91 -24.74 3.53 20.35
CA HIS A 91 -24.88 4.62 19.36
C HIS A 91 -23.85 4.58 18.21
N LYS A 92 -23.15 3.46 18.01
CA LYS A 92 -22.18 3.24 16.91
C LYS A 92 -22.57 2.02 16.10
N VAL A 93 -22.33 2.03 14.80
CA VAL A 93 -22.53 0.85 13.96
C VAL A 93 -21.62 -0.28 14.46
N ALA A 94 -22.18 -1.47 14.65
CA ALA A 94 -21.48 -2.65 15.16
C ALA A 94 -20.25 -2.96 14.29
N PRO A 95 -19.09 -3.21 14.89
CA PRO A 95 -17.82 -3.23 14.17
C PRO A 95 -17.61 -4.58 13.49
N THR A 96 -18.22 -4.80 12.33
CA THR A 96 -17.73 -5.84 11.41
C THR A 96 -16.73 -5.23 10.44
N GLN A 97 -15.65 -4.66 10.98
CA GLN A 97 -14.53 -4.17 10.17
C GLN A 97 -13.67 -5.36 9.76
N ILE A 98 -14.10 -6.04 8.71
CA ILE A 98 -13.26 -6.99 8.00
C ILE A 98 -12.48 -6.20 6.96
N PHE A 99 -11.16 -6.35 6.98
CA PHE A 99 -10.27 -5.81 5.97
C PHE A 99 -9.71 -6.95 5.12
N GLN A 100 -9.65 -6.73 3.82
CA GLN A 100 -8.99 -7.60 2.86
C GLN A 100 -7.56 -7.10 2.64
N ILE A 101 -6.62 -8.02 2.77
CA ILE A 101 -5.20 -7.78 2.55
C ILE A 101 -4.90 -8.16 1.11
N ILE A 102 -4.29 -7.25 0.35
CA ILE A 102 -4.02 -7.45 -1.07
C ILE A 102 -2.56 -7.20 -1.39
N ASN A 103 -2.07 -7.88 -2.41
CA ASN A 103 -0.77 -7.62 -3.02
C ASN A 103 -0.95 -7.12 -4.44
N VAL A 104 -0.46 -5.92 -4.72
CA VAL A 104 -0.52 -5.31 -6.06
C VAL A 104 0.55 -5.94 -6.95
N VAL A 105 0.12 -6.50 -8.08
CA VAL A 105 0.98 -7.17 -9.06
C VAL A 105 0.63 -6.67 -10.46
N GLY A 106 1.53 -5.89 -11.05
CA GLY A 106 1.34 -5.32 -12.37
C GLY A 106 0.24 -4.24 -12.37
N LYS A 107 -0.86 -4.54 -13.08
CA LYS A 107 -2.09 -3.73 -13.17
C LYS A 107 -3.26 -4.35 -12.39
N SER A 108 -3.03 -5.46 -11.70
CA SER A 108 -4.03 -6.15 -10.89
C SER A 108 -3.57 -6.24 -9.45
N TYR A 109 -4.40 -6.83 -8.61
CA TYR A 109 -4.04 -7.23 -7.27
C TYR A 109 -4.44 -8.69 -7.04
N ARG A 110 -3.75 -9.32 -6.10
CA ARG A 110 -4.06 -10.65 -5.58
C ARG A 110 -4.53 -10.50 -4.13
N GLU A 111 -5.59 -11.20 -3.77
CA GLU A 111 -6.02 -11.33 -2.38
C GLU A 111 -5.05 -12.23 -1.61
N LEU A 112 -4.64 -11.81 -0.42
CA LEU A 112 -3.80 -12.61 0.48
C LEU A 112 -4.60 -13.20 1.65
N GLY A 113 -5.79 -12.68 1.90
CA GLY A 113 -6.66 -13.06 3.00
C GLY A 113 -7.22 -11.83 3.70
N PHE A 114 -7.59 -11.99 4.96
CA PHE A 114 -8.43 -11.07 5.70
C PHE A 114 -7.90 -10.82 7.10
N TRP A 115 -8.29 -9.68 7.66
CA TRP A 115 -8.16 -9.39 9.07
C TRP A 115 -9.50 -8.89 9.60
N SER A 116 -9.91 -9.35 10.77
CA SER A 116 -11.05 -8.81 11.50
C SER A 116 -10.66 -8.44 12.92
N SER A 117 -11.34 -7.44 13.49
CA SER A 117 -11.07 -7.01 14.86
C SER A 117 -11.35 -8.10 15.91
N GLU A 118 -12.28 -9.00 15.63
CA GLU A 118 -12.70 -10.05 16.57
C GLU A 118 -11.80 -11.29 16.51
N LEU A 119 -11.30 -11.63 15.33
CA LEU A 119 -10.67 -12.93 15.08
C LEU A 119 -9.23 -12.81 14.56
N GLY A 120 -8.76 -11.62 14.17
CA GLY A 120 -7.41 -11.44 13.63
C GLY A 120 -7.30 -11.88 12.17
N PHE A 121 -6.13 -12.40 11.78
CA PHE A 121 -5.81 -12.79 10.40
C PHE A 121 -6.42 -14.15 10.04
N SER A 122 -6.82 -14.31 8.79
CA SER A 122 -7.30 -15.57 8.21
C SER A 122 -7.19 -15.55 6.69
N GLU A 123 -6.95 -16.70 6.05
CA GLU A 123 -7.03 -16.85 4.60
C GLU A 123 -8.46 -16.71 4.08
N THR A 124 -9.46 -17.15 4.85
CA THR A 124 -10.87 -17.20 4.44
C THR A 124 -11.78 -16.46 5.42
N ILE A 125 -13.00 -16.13 4.98
CA ILE A 125 -14.04 -15.54 5.84
C ILE A 125 -15.11 -16.61 6.12
N GLY A 126 -15.45 -16.79 7.40
CA GLY A 126 -16.58 -17.62 7.81
C GLY A 126 -16.39 -18.23 9.20
N LYS A 127 -17.41 -18.93 9.70
CA LYS A 127 -17.36 -19.56 11.03
C LYS A 127 -16.31 -20.68 11.14
N ASN A 128 -15.90 -21.25 10.01
CA ASN A 128 -14.90 -22.31 9.94
C ASN A 128 -13.49 -21.78 9.64
N ALA A 129 -13.31 -20.46 9.59
CA ALA A 129 -12.02 -19.86 9.31
C ALA A 129 -11.05 -20.09 10.46
N THR A 130 -9.83 -20.52 10.13
CA THR A 130 -8.72 -20.62 11.08
C THR A 130 -8.12 -19.24 11.28
N HIS A 131 -8.23 -18.77 12.51
CA HIS A 131 -7.92 -17.41 12.89
C HIS A 131 -6.62 -17.35 13.69
N SER A 132 -5.79 -16.36 13.38
CA SER A 132 -4.45 -16.23 13.92
C SER A 132 -4.11 -14.77 14.22
N SER A 133 -3.31 -14.57 15.26
CA SER A 133 -2.72 -13.26 15.56
C SER A 133 -1.55 -12.93 14.63
N LEU A 134 -1.03 -13.92 13.90
CA LEU A 134 0.10 -13.79 13.00
C LEU A 134 -0.35 -13.90 11.54
N MET A 135 0.38 -13.24 10.65
CA MET A 135 0.12 -13.29 9.19
C MET A 135 0.56 -14.60 8.52
N ASN A 136 0.97 -15.61 9.29
CA ASN A 136 1.54 -16.84 8.74
C ASN A 136 0.54 -17.65 7.90
N ASP A 137 -0.75 -17.49 8.19
CA ASP A 137 -1.84 -18.19 7.52
C ASP A 137 -2.38 -17.41 6.31
N LEU A 138 -1.81 -16.24 5.98
CA LEU A 138 -2.15 -15.51 4.76
C LEU A 138 -1.40 -16.11 3.55
N GLU A 139 -1.96 -15.91 2.36
CA GLU A 139 -1.24 -16.29 1.14
C GLU A 139 0.08 -15.50 1.01
N GLN A 140 1.03 -16.12 0.32
CA GLN A 140 2.36 -15.57 0.14
C GLN A 140 2.37 -14.27 -0.69
N VAL A 141 2.98 -13.24 -0.12
CA VAL A 141 3.26 -11.99 -0.83
C VAL A 141 4.23 -12.27 -1.99
N LEU A 142 3.83 -11.87 -3.20
CA LEU A 142 4.66 -11.89 -4.39
C LEU A 142 5.48 -10.61 -4.46
N TRP A 143 6.74 -10.73 -4.07
CA TRP A 143 7.71 -9.65 -4.15
C TRP A 143 8.22 -9.47 -5.59
N PRO A 144 8.65 -8.26 -5.97
CA PRO A 144 9.20 -8.02 -7.29
C PRO A 144 10.40 -8.94 -7.57
N GLY A 145 10.55 -9.31 -8.85
CA GLY A 145 11.61 -10.15 -9.41
C GLY A 145 11.83 -11.53 -8.80
N GLY A 146 10.77 -12.12 -8.24
CA GLY A 146 10.64 -13.58 -8.17
C GLY A 146 10.93 -14.31 -6.85
N PRO A 147 11.51 -13.73 -5.79
CA PRO A 147 11.60 -14.42 -4.51
C PRO A 147 10.21 -14.77 -3.97
N LYS A 148 10.03 -16.03 -3.58
CA LYS A 148 8.84 -16.49 -2.84
C LYS A 148 8.92 -16.14 -1.35
N TYR A 149 10.12 -16.09 -0.77
CA TYR A 149 10.32 -15.71 0.63
C TYR A 149 10.26 -14.19 0.82
N THR A 150 9.84 -13.74 2.00
CA THR A 150 9.90 -12.33 2.41
C THR A 150 11.34 -11.82 2.33
N PRO A 151 11.64 -10.82 1.46
CA PRO A 151 12.96 -10.25 1.37
C PRO A 151 13.34 -9.67 2.73
N ARG A 152 14.40 -10.20 3.36
CA ARG A 152 14.91 -9.69 4.63
C ARG A 152 15.73 -8.40 4.47
N GLY A 153 15.53 -7.66 3.37
CA GLY A 153 16.42 -6.63 2.85
C GLY A 153 17.07 -7.06 1.52
N TRP A 154 17.99 -6.24 1.02
CA TRP A 154 18.81 -6.57 -0.15
C TRP A 154 19.52 -7.92 0.10
N THR A 155 19.32 -8.86 -0.82
CA THR A 155 19.57 -10.32 -0.76
C THR A 155 20.90 -10.75 -0.11
N GLU A 156 20.97 -11.99 0.40
CA GLU A 156 22.16 -12.62 1.01
C GLU A 156 23.50 -12.25 0.34
N ALA A 157 24.43 -11.80 1.18
CA ALA A 157 25.70 -11.12 0.83
C ALA A 157 26.67 -11.90 -0.09
N LYS A 158 26.44 -13.18 -0.38
CA LYS A 158 27.46 -14.04 -1.00
C LYS A 158 27.68 -13.79 -2.50
N ARG A 159 26.85 -12.98 -3.18
CA ARG A 159 27.00 -12.66 -4.62
C ARG A 159 26.63 -11.22 -5.02
N LEU A 160 26.68 -10.25 -4.11
CA LEU A 160 26.28 -8.88 -4.46
C LEU A 160 27.42 -8.12 -5.16
N LYS A 161 27.12 -7.57 -6.34
CA LYS A 161 27.89 -6.43 -6.85
C LYS A 161 27.69 -5.26 -5.87
N PRO A 162 28.77 -4.56 -5.45
CA PRO A 162 28.65 -3.48 -4.49
C PRO A 162 27.75 -2.35 -5.04
N LEU A 163 27.04 -1.68 -4.14
CA LEU A 163 26.35 -0.43 -4.47
C LEU A 163 27.41 0.61 -4.87
N LEU A 164 27.37 1.05 -6.12
CA LEU A 164 28.25 2.11 -6.59
C LEU A 164 27.64 3.46 -6.21
N VAL A 165 28.36 4.22 -5.38
CA VAL A 165 27.96 5.56 -4.93
C VAL A 165 28.80 6.58 -5.68
N GLY A 166 28.19 7.25 -6.65
CA GLY A 166 28.83 8.32 -7.41
C GLY A 166 29.03 9.57 -6.57
N VAL A 167 30.28 10.05 -6.46
CA VAL A 167 30.64 11.21 -5.64
C VAL A 167 31.16 12.33 -6.54
N PRO A 168 30.51 13.51 -6.60
CA PRO A 168 30.96 14.61 -7.45
C PRO A 168 32.33 15.12 -7.00
N ALA A 169 33.35 14.93 -7.84
CA ALA A 169 34.72 15.33 -7.54
C ALA A 169 34.93 16.86 -7.62
N LYS A 170 34.05 17.55 -8.36
CA LYS A 170 34.05 19.01 -8.54
C LYS A 170 32.97 19.70 -7.71
N SER A 171 32.68 19.21 -6.50
CA SER A 171 31.72 19.86 -5.61
C SER A 171 32.15 21.30 -5.27
N GLY A 172 31.23 22.25 -5.38
CA GLY A 172 31.43 23.63 -4.93
C GLY A 172 31.50 23.78 -3.40
N TYR A 173 31.03 22.78 -2.67
CA TYR A 173 31.01 22.74 -1.20
C TYR A 173 31.70 21.47 -0.71
N ARG A 174 32.96 21.62 -0.28
CA ARG A 174 33.83 20.50 0.12
C ARG A 174 33.53 19.99 1.52
N GLU A 175 32.78 20.74 2.31
CA GLU A 175 32.33 20.40 3.66
C GLU A 175 31.31 19.25 3.62
N PHE A 176 30.46 19.22 2.58
CA PHE A 176 29.44 18.19 2.41
C PHE A 176 29.96 16.98 1.66
N VAL A 177 30.75 17.20 0.59
CA VAL A 177 31.31 16.15 -0.26
C VAL A 177 32.69 16.55 -0.76
N LYS A 178 33.69 15.72 -0.47
CA LYS A 178 35.09 15.93 -0.80
C LYS A 178 35.67 14.67 -1.43
N VAL A 179 36.32 14.84 -2.58
CA VAL A 179 37.10 13.80 -3.25
C VAL A 179 38.54 14.27 -3.31
N GLU A 180 39.47 13.46 -2.82
CA GLU A 180 40.90 13.74 -2.88
C GLU A 180 41.65 12.63 -3.62
N TYR A 181 42.56 13.03 -4.50
CA TYR A 181 43.37 12.12 -5.28
C TYR A 181 44.78 12.07 -4.69
N ASN A 182 45.14 10.94 -4.10
CA ASN A 182 46.49 10.75 -3.58
C ASN A 182 47.38 10.11 -4.67
N GLN A 183 48.17 10.95 -5.34
CA GLN A 183 49.08 10.55 -6.42
C GLN A 183 50.19 9.59 -5.96
N SER A 184 50.60 9.66 -4.69
CA SER A 184 51.67 8.81 -4.15
C SER A 184 51.23 7.36 -3.90
N ARG A 185 49.93 7.14 -3.73
CA ARG A 185 49.33 5.83 -3.41
C ARG A 185 48.36 5.31 -4.47
N ASN A 186 48.19 6.05 -5.57
CA ASN A 186 47.15 5.80 -6.58
C ASN A 186 45.77 5.53 -5.94
N SER A 187 45.42 6.27 -4.89
CA SER A 187 44.20 6.04 -4.10
C SER A 187 43.31 7.28 -4.08
N THR A 188 42.02 7.09 -4.26
CA THR A 188 41.01 8.15 -4.09
C THR A 188 40.38 8.05 -2.69
N SER A 189 40.40 9.16 -1.94
CA SER A 189 39.71 9.27 -0.65
C SER A 189 38.43 10.10 -0.77
N PHE A 190 37.43 9.71 0.00
CA PHE A 190 36.09 10.32 0.02
C PHE A 190 35.74 10.74 1.43
N ASP A 191 35.39 12.02 1.59
CA ASP A 191 35.07 12.64 2.88
C ASP A 191 33.98 13.72 2.74
N GLY A 192 33.56 14.32 3.85
CA GLY A 192 32.50 15.32 3.92
C GLY A 192 31.27 14.79 4.65
N LEU A 193 30.40 15.71 5.09
CA LEU A 193 29.24 15.42 5.94
C LEU A 193 28.33 14.33 5.36
N ALA A 194 28.01 14.39 4.06
CA ALA A 194 27.13 13.42 3.42
C ALA A 194 27.78 12.03 3.33
N ILE A 195 29.10 11.98 3.13
CA ILE A 195 29.85 10.72 3.07
C ILE A 195 29.92 10.07 4.45
N GLN A 196 30.16 10.85 5.50
CA GLN A 196 30.19 10.35 6.88
C GLN A 196 28.81 9.85 7.32
N LEU A 197 27.75 10.65 7.07
CA LEU A 197 26.37 10.25 7.34
C LEU A 197 26.00 8.95 6.62
N PHE A 198 26.39 8.80 5.36
CA PHE A 198 26.18 7.55 4.62
C PHE A 198 26.91 6.37 5.27
N LYS A 199 28.19 6.53 5.65
CA LYS A 199 28.95 5.45 6.33
C LYS A 199 28.30 5.05 7.66
N ASP A 200 27.84 6.02 8.44
CA ASP A 200 27.23 5.77 9.75
C ASP A 200 25.82 5.17 9.65
N THR A 201 25.04 5.60 8.66
CA THR A 201 23.75 4.97 8.37
C THR A 201 23.95 3.52 7.94
N VAL A 202 24.91 3.23 7.05
CA VAL A 202 25.23 1.84 6.65
C VAL A 202 25.70 0.99 7.82
N ARG A 203 26.53 1.53 8.73
CA ARG A 203 26.95 0.82 9.96
C ARG A 203 25.78 0.50 10.89
N SER A 204 24.74 1.32 10.88
CA SER A 204 23.55 1.14 11.70
C SER A 204 22.51 0.22 11.06
N LEU A 205 22.70 -0.20 9.80
CA LEU A 205 21.77 -1.11 9.14
C LEU A 205 21.81 -2.48 9.81
N PRO A 206 20.65 -3.15 9.98
CA PRO A 206 20.60 -4.51 10.54
C PRO A 206 21.10 -5.59 9.56
N PHE A 207 21.71 -5.20 8.44
CA PHE A 207 22.22 -6.09 7.40
C PHE A 207 23.49 -5.52 6.75
N TYR A 208 24.32 -6.40 6.20
CA TYR A 208 25.54 -6.02 5.49
C TYR A 208 25.21 -5.46 4.10
N LEU A 209 25.65 -4.23 3.82
CA LEU A 209 25.52 -3.59 2.51
C LEU A 209 26.91 -3.32 1.94
N PRO A 210 27.39 -4.11 0.94
CA PRO A 210 28.64 -3.78 0.25
C PRO A 210 28.43 -2.54 -0.62
N TYR A 211 29.32 -1.56 -0.50
CA TYR A 211 29.29 -0.34 -1.30
C TYR A 211 30.71 0.08 -1.70
N GLU A 212 30.79 0.83 -2.80
CA GLU A 212 32.03 1.41 -3.30
C GLU A 212 31.77 2.84 -3.76
N PHE A 213 32.62 3.78 -3.35
CA PHE A 213 32.55 5.16 -3.82
C PHE A 213 33.30 5.30 -5.14
N VAL A 214 32.67 5.94 -6.12
CA VAL A 214 33.24 6.16 -7.45
C VAL A 214 33.29 7.67 -7.69
N PRO A 215 34.45 8.25 -8.05
CA PRO A 215 34.52 9.68 -8.31
C PRO A 215 33.80 10.01 -9.63
N PHE A 216 33.00 11.05 -9.61
CA PHE A 216 32.31 11.59 -10.77
C PHE A 216 32.93 12.93 -11.15
N ASN A 217 33.69 12.93 -12.24
CA ASN A 217 34.54 14.06 -12.67
C ASN A 217 33.85 15.10 -13.55
N ASP A 218 32.55 14.92 -13.78
CA ASP A 218 31.73 15.89 -14.48
C ASP A 218 31.47 17.14 -13.61
N ILE A 219 31.13 18.24 -14.26
CA ILE A 219 30.80 19.52 -13.65
C ILE A 219 29.30 19.59 -13.31
N SER A 220 28.45 18.90 -14.08
CA SER A 220 26.99 18.96 -13.89
C SER A 220 26.47 17.87 -12.94
N TYR A 221 25.71 18.28 -11.93
CA TYR A 221 24.92 17.36 -11.09
C TYR A 221 23.85 16.63 -11.90
N ASP A 222 23.30 17.24 -12.96
CA ASP A 222 22.29 16.61 -13.82
C ASP A 222 22.86 15.36 -14.48
N ASN A 223 24.12 15.41 -14.92
CA ASN A 223 24.80 14.25 -15.51
C ASN A 223 24.98 13.12 -14.49
N LEU A 224 25.17 13.43 -13.20
CA LEU A 224 25.23 12.44 -12.13
C LEU A 224 23.86 11.78 -11.92
N VAL A 225 22.79 12.58 -11.92
CA VAL A 225 21.41 12.10 -11.79
C VAL A 225 21.02 11.23 -12.99
N ASP A 226 21.42 11.60 -14.20
CA ASP A 226 21.18 10.83 -15.42
C ASP A 226 21.80 9.44 -15.38
N GLN A 227 22.97 9.27 -14.73
CA GLN A 227 23.57 7.94 -14.54
C GLN A 227 22.66 7.03 -13.73
N ILE A 228 21.95 7.56 -12.73
CA ILE A 228 20.96 6.81 -11.95
C ILE A 228 19.82 6.34 -12.87
N GLY A 229 19.32 7.22 -13.74
CA GLY A 229 18.27 6.91 -14.72
C GLY A 229 18.68 5.81 -15.71
N LYS A 230 19.93 5.81 -16.16
CA LYS A 230 20.46 4.78 -17.09
C LYS A 230 20.57 3.40 -16.43
N VAL A 231 20.94 3.32 -15.15
CA VAL A 231 20.94 2.05 -14.39
C VAL A 231 19.51 1.50 -14.19
N ARG A 232 18.49 2.35 -14.09
CA ARG A 232 17.08 1.91 -14.03
C ARG A 232 16.63 1.17 -15.30
N SER A 233 17.21 1.48 -16.46
CA SER A 233 16.83 0.86 -17.74
C SER A 233 17.30 -0.60 -17.88
N THR A 234 18.39 -0.96 -17.19
CA THR A 234 19.00 -2.31 -17.19
C THR A 234 18.64 -3.13 -15.95
N CYS A 235 18.12 -2.49 -14.89
CA CYS A 235 17.68 -3.15 -13.67
C CYS A 235 16.15 -3.37 -13.70
N PRO A 236 15.64 -4.61 -13.84
CA PRO A 236 14.20 -4.87 -14.04
C PRO A 236 13.31 -4.42 -12.87
N PHE A 237 13.90 -4.13 -11.71
CA PHE A 237 13.21 -3.74 -10.48
C PHE A 237 12.87 -2.24 -10.36
N ILE A 238 13.67 -1.35 -10.97
CA ILE A 238 13.55 0.11 -10.73
C ILE A 238 12.79 0.82 -11.87
N LYS A 239 12.35 0.09 -12.90
CA LYS A 239 11.55 0.64 -14.01
C LYS A 239 10.20 1.25 -13.58
N ASN A 240 9.75 1.02 -12.35
CA ASN A 240 8.40 1.37 -11.90
C ASN A 240 8.31 2.61 -11.00
N PHE A 241 9.40 3.32 -10.74
CA PHE A 241 9.35 4.64 -10.11
C PHE A 241 9.63 5.71 -11.16
N ALA A 242 8.60 6.09 -11.92
CA ALA A 242 8.63 7.31 -12.71
C ALA A 242 8.60 8.51 -11.75
N PRO A 243 9.37 9.58 -11.99
CA PRO A 243 9.13 10.85 -11.33
C PRO A 243 7.76 11.39 -11.79
N LEU A 244 6.93 11.82 -10.85
CA LEU A 244 5.80 12.69 -11.13
C LEU A 244 6.40 14.03 -11.59
N THR A 245 6.42 14.26 -12.90
CA THR A 245 6.61 15.61 -13.44
C THR A 245 5.26 16.32 -13.32
N SER A 246 5.27 17.46 -12.62
CA SER A 246 4.18 18.44 -12.58
C SER A 246 3.90 19.03 -13.96
#